data_AF-A0A5N8X1A9-F1
#
_entry.id   AF-A0A5N8X1A9-F1
#
_cell.length_a   1.000
_cell.length_b   1.000
_cell.length_c   1.000
_cell.angle_alpha   90.00
_cell.angle_beta   90.00
_cell.angle_gamma   90.00
#
_symmetry.space_group_name_H-M   'P 1'
#
loop_
_entity.id
_entity.type
_entity.pdbx_description
1 polymer ?
#
loop_
_entity_poly.entity_id
_entity_poly.type
_entity_poly.pdbx_seq_one_letter_code
_entity_poly.pdbx_strand_id
1 'polypeptide(L)'
;MSSASVSPDEFAVVRRGYRPDQVDAYTAALSQDRDAAWERAARLTVLAKEMEAEAERLREAVARLAPQTYEALGEGARQLFELGAQEAEAVREGGRQDALTITDEAEAEGRGALQAAQAYADEVRDEAEERVRQRLLAARAEADDLRIEARVEVKERRGEALAALREVRQRTDGVLAEREREYADRCVEMDRELAEREAVLDARHGERVVRAEAVLSEATRTIAEAEESDARMQADAEARAAELIAEARVQEDRIIRDTERVLREHAEQWDTVQAHMDHVRNSLAALTGRAPTE
;
A
#
# COMPACT_ATOMS: atom_id res chain seq x y z
N MET A 1 39.66 -11.32 -31.38
CA MET A 1 39.34 -10.06 -32.08
C MET A 1 40.62 -9.60 -32.77
N SER A 2 40.86 -10.02 -34.01
CA SER A 2 42.03 -9.61 -34.78
C SER A 2 41.59 -8.50 -35.72
N SER A 3 41.94 -7.26 -35.39
CA SER A 3 41.77 -6.10 -36.25
C SER A 3 42.94 -6.08 -37.24
N ALA A 4 42.69 -6.58 -38.46
CA ALA A 4 43.61 -6.35 -39.56
C ALA A 4 43.55 -4.86 -39.94
N SER A 5 44.73 -4.27 -40.07
CA SER A 5 44.97 -2.93 -40.58
C SER A 5 44.47 -2.82 -42.02
N VAL A 6 43.46 -1.98 -42.23
CA VAL A 6 42.92 -1.65 -43.55
C VAL A 6 43.88 -0.68 -44.25
N SER A 7 44.32 -1.04 -45.46
CA SER A 7 45.11 -0.16 -46.33
C SER A 7 44.28 1.06 -46.76
N PRO A 8 44.90 2.21 -47.10
CA PRO A 8 44.20 3.49 -47.28
C PRO A 8 43.14 3.55 -48.39
N ASP A 9 43.06 2.53 -49.26
CA ASP A 9 42.22 2.50 -50.46
C ASP A 9 40.92 1.69 -50.31
N GLU A 10 40.63 1.11 -49.15
CA GLU A 10 39.43 0.26 -48.97
C GLU A 10 38.22 1.05 -48.46
N PHE A 11 37.17 1.10 -49.28
CA PHE A 11 35.87 1.67 -48.90
C PHE A 11 35.12 0.73 -47.95
N ALA A 12 34.50 1.28 -46.91
CA ALA A 12 33.70 0.50 -45.95
C ALA A 12 32.40 -0.04 -46.59
N VAL A 13 32.17 -1.36 -46.50
CA VAL A 13 30.98 -2.01 -47.07
C VAL A 13 29.77 -1.88 -46.14
N VAL A 14 28.68 -1.27 -46.62
CA VAL A 14 27.43 -1.06 -45.87
C VAL A 14 26.25 -1.85 -46.47
N ARG A 15 25.24 -2.16 -45.65
CA ARG A 15 24.14 -3.11 -45.94
C ARG A 15 23.24 -2.74 -47.15
N ARG A 16 23.42 -1.56 -47.75
CA ARG A 16 22.79 -1.08 -49.00
C ARG A 16 23.75 -0.22 -49.85
N GLY A 17 25.03 -0.58 -49.84
CA GLY A 17 26.06 0.12 -50.61
C GLY A 17 26.13 -0.31 -52.07
N TYR A 18 26.93 0.41 -52.86
CA TYR A 18 27.31 0.00 -54.22
C TYR A 18 28.05 -1.34 -54.21
N ARG A 19 27.96 -2.10 -55.31
CA ARG A 19 28.63 -3.40 -55.42
C ARG A 19 30.15 -3.17 -55.45
N PRO A 20 30.92 -3.77 -54.51
CA PRO A 20 32.38 -3.56 -54.44
C PRO A 20 33.09 -3.79 -55.78
N ASP A 21 32.83 -4.90 -56.46
CA ASP A 21 33.44 -5.19 -57.77
C ASP A 21 33.17 -4.12 -58.84
N GLN A 22 32.01 -3.43 -58.78
CA GLN A 22 31.69 -2.33 -59.69
C GLN A 22 32.42 -1.04 -59.30
N VAL A 23 32.56 -0.78 -58.00
CA VAL A 23 33.33 0.36 -57.47
C VAL A 23 34.81 0.18 -57.81
N ASP A 24 35.35 -1.03 -57.64
CA ASP A 24 36.75 -1.36 -57.95
C ASP A 24 37.04 -1.24 -59.44
N ALA A 25 36.16 -1.77 -60.30
CA ALA A 25 36.28 -1.62 -61.75
C ALA A 25 36.21 -0.14 -62.19
N TYR A 26 35.32 0.64 -61.59
CA TYR A 26 35.14 2.06 -61.92
C TYR A 26 36.30 2.93 -61.42
N THR A 27 36.79 2.68 -60.20
CA THR A 27 37.95 3.38 -59.64
C THR A 27 39.25 3.02 -60.34
N ALA A 28 39.41 1.77 -60.80
CA ALA A 28 40.52 1.36 -61.65
C ALA A 28 40.49 2.08 -63.00
N ALA A 29 39.32 2.19 -63.65
CA ALA A 29 39.15 2.93 -64.90
C ALA A 29 39.46 4.43 -64.71
N LEU A 30 38.93 5.06 -63.65
CA LEU A 30 39.24 6.45 -63.31
C LEU A 30 40.73 6.68 -63.03
N SER A 31 41.40 5.72 -62.39
CA SER A 31 42.83 5.81 -62.11
C SER A 31 43.65 5.71 -63.40
N GLN A 32 43.28 4.81 -64.33
CA GLN A 32 43.90 4.75 -65.66
C GLN A 32 43.67 6.03 -66.47
N ASP A 33 42.46 6.59 -66.45
CA ASP A 33 42.16 7.84 -67.14
C ASP A 33 42.93 9.02 -66.55
N ARG A 34 43.06 9.08 -65.22
CA ARG A 34 43.91 10.06 -64.51
C ARG A 34 45.36 9.89 -64.97
N ASP A 35 45.91 8.69 -64.93
CA ASP A 35 47.31 8.45 -65.25
C ASP A 35 47.59 8.77 -66.73
N ALA A 36 46.69 8.40 -67.64
CA ALA A 36 46.76 8.77 -69.05
C ALA A 36 46.64 10.29 -69.28
N ALA A 37 45.78 10.98 -68.52
CA ALA A 37 45.71 12.45 -68.55
C ALA A 37 47.00 13.10 -68.03
N TRP A 38 47.58 12.55 -66.97
CA TRP A 38 48.87 13.00 -66.42
C TRP A 38 50.02 12.80 -67.40
N GLU A 39 50.11 11.64 -68.06
CA GLU A 39 51.11 11.41 -69.11
C GLU A 39 50.94 12.38 -70.28
N ARG A 40 49.70 12.63 -70.72
CA ARG A 40 49.42 13.62 -71.78
C ARG A 40 49.81 15.03 -71.35
N ALA A 41 49.47 15.42 -70.12
CA ALA A 41 49.86 16.72 -69.58
C ALA A 41 51.38 16.86 -69.50
N ALA A 42 52.10 15.82 -69.07
CA ALA A 42 53.56 15.82 -69.03
C ALA A 42 54.17 15.96 -70.43
N ARG A 43 53.69 15.20 -71.42
CA ARG A 43 54.14 15.30 -72.83
C ARG A 43 53.87 16.68 -73.42
N LEU A 44 52.68 17.23 -73.20
CA LEU A 44 52.33 18.57 -73.67
C LEU A 44 53.15 19.65 -72.96
N THR A 45 53.49 19.48 -71.69
CA THR A 45 54.36 20.40 -70.95
C THR A 45 55.79 20.39 -71.51
N VAL A 46 56.34 19.21 -71.85
CA VAL A 46 57.65 19.11 -72.50
C VAL A 46 57.61 19.76 -73.87
N LEU A 47 56.60 19.46 -74.69
CA LEU A 47 56.43 20.06 -76.02
C LEU A 47 56.28 21.59 -75.94
N ALA A 48 55.49 22.10 -74.98
CA ALA A 48 55.34 23.53 -74.77
C ALA A 48 56.69 24.19 -74.44
N LYS A 49 57.50 23.58 -73.58
CA LYS A 49 58.85 24.07 -73.26
C LYS A 49 59.80 24.03 -74.46
N GLU A 50 59.75 22.96 -75.28
CA GLU A 50 60.54 22.86 -76.50
C GLU A 50 60.16 23.92 -77.53
N MET A 51 58.85 24.17 -77.69
CA MET A 51 58.31 25.21 -78.57
C MET A 51 58.63 26.62 -78.08
N GLU A 52 58.59 26.86 -76.77
CA GLU A 52 58.99 28.12 -76.15
C GLU A 52 60.47 28.38 -76.41
N ALA A 53 61.34 27.40 -76.12
CA ALA A 53 62.78 27.51 -76.37
C ALA A 53 63.12 27.71 -77.85
N GLU A 54 62.42 27.05 -78.78
CA GLU A 54 62.58 27.27 -80.21
C GLU A 54 62.11 28.67 -80.63
N ALA A 55 60.99 29.15 -80.08
CA ALA A 55 60.52 30.51 -80.31
C ALA A 55 61.52 31.55 -79.78
N GLU A 56 62.13 31.35 -78.61
CA GLU A 56 63.22 32.21 -78.12
C GLU A 56 64.42 32.21 -79.08
N ARG A 57 64.89 31.03 -79.52
CA ARG A 57 66.00 30.92 -80.48
C ARG A 57 65.71 31.69 -81.77
N LEU A 58 64.50 31.54 -82.31
CA LEU A 58 64.06 32.26 -83.51
C LEU A 58 63.97 33.77 -83.27
N ARG A 59 63.43 34.20 -82.12
CA ARG A 59 63.38 35.64 -81.74
C ARG A 59 64.79 36.22 -81.65
N GLU A 60 65.74 35.53 -81.02
CA GLU A 60 67.13 36.00 -80.94
C GLU A 60 67.82 36.05 -82.31
N ALA A 61 67.57 35.05 -83.16
CA ALA A 61 68.08 35.04 -84.54
C ALA A 61 67.54 36.24 -85.34
N VAL A 62 66.25 36.54 -85.20
CA VAL A 62 65.61 37.71 -85.83
C VAL A 62 66.13 39.03 -85.23
N ALA A 63 66.31 39.12 -83.91
CA ALA A 63 66.82 40.31 -83.24
C ALA A 63 68.28 40.64 -83.64
N ARG A 64 69.06 39.63 -84.05
CA ARG A 64 70.41 39.79 -84.59
C ARG A 64 70.45 40.27 -86.05
N LEU A 65 69.33 40.25 -86.76
CA LEU A 65 69.23 40.82 -88.11
C LEU A 65 69.10 42.35 -87.98
N ALA A 66 69.90 43.09 -88.76
CA ALA A 66 69.71 44.53 -88.86
C ALA A 66 68.30 44.82 -89.42
N PRO A 67 67.61 45.89 -88.95
CA PRO A 67 66.32 46.28 -89.48
C PRO A 67 66.40 46.47 -91.00
N GLN A 68 65.70 45.62 -91.75
CA GLN A 68 65.67 45.70 -93.21
C GLN A 68 64.76 46.86 -93.61
N THR A 69 65.33 48.00 -93.96
CA THR A 69 64.58 49.19 -94.42
C THR A 69 64.32 49.16 -95.93
N TYR A 70 64.92 48.20 -96.64
CA TYR A 70 64.86 48.02 -98.10
C TYR A 70 65.25 49.28 -98.91
N GLU A 71 65.93 50.25 -98.30
CA GLU A 71 66.37 51.50 -98.94
C GLU A 71 67.28 51.25 -100.15
N ALA A 72 68.08 50.17 -100.10
CA ALA A 72 68.96 49.76 -101.19
C ALA A 72 68.21 49.29 -102.47
N LEU A 73 66.92 48.98 -102.38
CA LEU A 73 66.08 48.55 -103.50
C LEU A 73 65.25 49.71 -104.12
N GLY A 74 65.37 50.92 -103.59
CA GLY A 74 64.69 52.13 -104.07
C GLY A 74 63.46 52.54 -103.26
N GLU A 75 62.96 53.77 -103.52
CA GLU A 75 61.91 54.41 -102.73
C GLU A 75 60.59 53.61 -102.69
N GLY A 76 60.20 52.99 -103.81
CA GLY A 76 58.99 52.18 -103.88
C GLY A 76 59.04 50.92 -102.99
N ALA A 77 60.21 50.31 -102.82
CA ALA A 77 60.38 49.15 -101.94
C ALA A 77 60.30 49.55 -100.45
N ARG A 78 60.84 50.72 -100.09
CA ARG A 78 60.71 51.29 -98.74
C ARG A 78 59.26 51.61 -98.38
N GLN A 79 58.51 52.27 -99.28
CA GLN A 79 57.10 52.61 -99.04
C GLN A 79 56.23 51.35 -98.88
N LEU A 80 56.47 50.30 -99.68
CA LEU A 80 55.77 49.03 -99.56
C LEU A 80 56.07 48.35 -98.21
N PHE A 81 57.32 48.40 -97.74
CA PHE A 81 57.72 47.85 -96.45
C PHE A 81 57.08 48.62 -95.29
N GLU A 82 57.09 49.96 -95.32
CA GLU A 82 56.43 50.80 -94.32
C GLU A 82 54.92 50.52 -94.24
N LEU A 83 54.25 50.40 -95.39
CA LEU A 83 52.83 50.04 -95.45
C LEU A 83 52.58 48.64 -94.87
N GLY A 84 53.42 47.66 -95.21
CA GLY A 84 53.33 46.31 -94.66
C GLY A 84 53.57 46.26 -93.14
N ALA A 85 54.48 47.08 -92.61
CA ALA A 85 54.73 47.20 -91.19
C ALA A 85 53.56 47.86 -90.45
N GLN A 86 52.95 48.89 -91.03
CA GLN A 86 51.74 49.54 -90.51
C GLN A 86 50.57 48.57 -90.47
N GLU A 87 50.34 47.82 -91.56
CA GLU A 87 49.29 46.80 -91.63
C GLU A 87 49.53 45.67 -90.61
N ALA A 88 50.77 45.21 -90.47
CA ALA A 88 51.11 44.20 -89.46
C ALA A 88 50.86 44.68 -88.02
N GLU A 89 51.12 45.96 -87.72
CA GLU A 89 50.79 46.52 -86.41
C GLU A 89 49.28 46.69 -86.22
N ALA A 90 48.55 47.14 -87.25
CA ALA A 90 47.10 47.24 -87.21
C ALA A 90 46.43 45.88 -86.97
N VAL A 91 46.90 44.82 -87.65
CA VAL A 91 46.42 43.45 -87.43
C VAL A 91 46.75 42.94 -86.03
N ARG A 92 47.96 43.22 -85.51
CA ARG A 92 48.33 42.85 -84.13
C ARG A 92 47.45 43.54 -83.10
N GLU A 93 47.24 44.84 -83.26
CA GLU A 93 46.44 45.62 -82.32
C GLU A 93 44.96 45.24 -82.39
N GLY A 94 44.41 45.04 -83.58
CA GLY A 94 43.06 44.49 -83.77
C GLY A 94 42.92 43.13 -83.09
N GLY A 95 43.87 42.22 -83.31
CA GLY A 95 43.86 40.90 -82.66
C GLY A 95 43.96 40.96 -81.13
N ARG A 96 44.69 41.93 -80.56
CA ARG A 96 44.73 42.16 -79.10
C ARG A 96 43.39 42.66 -78.57
N GLN A 97 42.76 43.59 -79.28
CA GLN A 97 41.45 44.15 -78.89
C GLN A 97 40.34 43.09 -78.98
N ASP A 98 40.36 42.27 -80.03
CA ASP A 98 39.44 41.14 -80.18
C ASP A 98 39.65 40.12 -79.05
N ALA A 99 40.90 39.77 -78.72
CA ALA A 99 41.21 38.87 -77.63
C ALA A 99 40.70 39.40 -76.28
N LEU A 100 40.89 40.69 -76.00
CA LEU A 100 40.38 41.34 -74.78
C LEU A 100 38.85 41.30 -74.72
N THR A 101 38.18 41.56 -75.84
CA THR A 101 36.72 41.53 -75.92
C THR A 101 36.19 40.13 -75.66
N ILE A 102 36.79 39.10 -76.28
CA ILE A 102 36.43 37.70 -76.04
C ILE A 102 36.65 37.32 -74.57
N THR A 103 37.74 37.76 -73.94
CA THR A 103 37.97 37.46 -72.52
C THR A 103 36.97 38.17 -71.61
N ASP A 104 36.64 39.44 -71.88
CA ASP A 104 35.68 40.19 -71.09
C ASP A 104 34.26 39.60 -71.19
N GLU A 105 33.86 39.18 -72.39
CA GLU A 105 32.59 38.49 -72.63
C GLU A 105 32.53 37.14 -71.89
N ALA A 106 33.59 36.33 -72.00
CA ALA A 106 33.67 35.05 -71.30
C ALA A 106 33.65 35.20 -69.77
N GLU A 107 34.32 36.23 -69.22
CA GLU A 107 34.26 36.55 -67.79
C GLU A 107 32.87 37.01 -67.36
N ALA A 108 32.19 37.83 -68.17
CA ALA A 108 30.84 38.29 -67.89
C ALA A 108 29.85 37.12 -67.88
N GLU A 109 29.95 36.22 -68.86
CA GLU A 109 29.14 35.00 -68.92
C GLU A 109 29.44 34.08 -67.72
N GLY A 110 30.72 33.88 -67.39
CA GLY A 110 31.13 33.10 -66.22
C GLY A 110 30.61 33.65 -64.90
N ARG A 111 30.64 34.97 -64.71
CA ARG A 111 30.04 35.65 -63.54
C ARG A 111 28.52 35.46 -63.51
N GLY A 112 27.86 35.58 -64.66
CA GLY A 112 26.41 35.36 -64.78
C GLY A 112 26.01 33.93 -64.42
N ALA A 113 26.73 32.94 -64.94
CA ALA A 113 26.50 31.53 -64.63
C ALA A 113 26.72 31.22 -63.14
N LEU A 114 27.76 31.78 -62.52
CA LEU A 114 28.01 31.62 -61.09
C LEU A 114 26.89 32.23 -60.23
N GLN A 115 26.44 33.45 -60.56
CA GLN A 115 25.35 34.12 -59.85
C GLN A 115 24.04 33.35 -59.99
N ALA A 116 23.72 32.84 -61.19
CA ALA A 116 22.54 32.01 -61.41
C ALA A 116 22.61 30.69 -60.62
N ALA A 117 23.76 30.03 -60.60
CA ALA A 117 23.96 28.82 -59.82
C ALA A 117 23.84 29.06 -58.30
N GLN A 118 24.36 30.19 -57.81
CA GLN A 118 24.22 30.60 -56.41
C GLN A 118 22.76 30.88 -56.04
N ALA A 119 22.05 31.67 -56.85
CA ALA A 119 20.64 31.97 -56.62
C ALA A 119 19.78 30.70 -56.59
N TYR A 120 20.02 29.77 -57.52
CA TYR A 120 19.33 28.48 -57.52
C TYR A 120 19.66 27.62 -56.29
N ALA A 121 20.94 27.58 -55.88
CA ALA A 121 21.34 26.86 -54.67
C ALA A 121 20.71 27.44 -53.40
N ASP A 122 20.56 28.76 -53.33
CA ASP A 122 19.91 29.45 -52.21
C ASP A 122 18.40 29.16 -52.20
N GLU A 123 17.73 29.21 -53.35
CA GLU A 123 16.31 28.83 -53.49
C GLU A 123 16.07 27.38 -53.02
N VAL A 124 16.88 26.43 -53.47
CA VAL A 124 16.78 25.03 -53.06
C VAL A 124 17.02 24.87 -51.56
N ARG A 125 17.95 25.65 -50.99
CA ARG A 125 18.23 25.63 -49.54
C ARG A 125 17.04 26.17 -48.76
N ASP A 126 16.51 27.32 -49.15
CA ASP A 126 15.37 27.95 -48.48
C ASP A 126 14.11 27.06 -48.53
N GLU A 127 13.85 26.42 -49.67
CA GLU A 127 12.79 25.42 -49.80
C GLU A 127 13.00 24.22 -48.86
N ALA A 128 14.23 23.71 -48.78
CA ALA A 128 14.56 22.58 -47.91
C ALA A 128 14.41 22.95 -46.43
N GLU A 129 14.88 24.13 -46.04
CA GLU A 129 14.73 24.66 -44.68
C GLU A 129 13.26 24.85 -44.30
N GLU A 130 12.44 25.38 -45.21
CA GLU A 130 11.01 25.54 -44.97
C GLU A 130 10.29 24.19 -44.81
N ARG A 131 10.61 23.20 -45.66
CA ARG A 131 10.08 21.83 -45.53
C ARG A 131 10.49 21.20 -44.19
N VAL A 132 11.71 21.43 -43.73
CA VAL A 132 12.18 20.96 -42.41
C VAL A 132 11.42 21.66 -41.28
N ARG A 133 11.26 22.98 -41.34
CA ARG A 133 10.48 23.75 -40.36
C ARG A 133 9.05 23.23 -40.25
N GLN A 134 8.37 23.03 -41.38
CA GLN A 134 7.01 22.50 -41.43
C GLN A 134 6.91 21.09 -40.85
N ARG A 135 7.84 20.19 -41.20
CA ARG A 135 7.89 18.84 -40.62
C ARG A 135 8.11 18.86 -39.11
N LEU A 136 9.00 19.72 -38.61
CA LEU A 136 9.25 19.84 -37.17
C LEU A 136 8.05 20.39 -36.42
N LEU A 137 7.34 21.36 -36.99
CA LEU A 137 6.10 21.88 -36.41
C LEU A 137 5.01 20.81 -36.35
N ALA A 138 4.81 20.07 -37.45
CA ALA A 138 3.86 18.96 -37.50
C ALA A 138 4.20 17.87 -36.48
N ALA A 139 5.46 17.43 -36.40
CA ALA A 139 5.90 16.42 -35.45
C ALA A 139 5.75 16.88 -33.99
N ARG A 140 5.95 18.16 -33.70
CA ARG A 140 5.72 18.72 -32.35
C ARG A 140 4.23 18.75 -32.01
N ALA A 141 3.38 19.16 -32.94
CA ALA A 141 1.93 19.15 -32.75
C ALA A 141 1.42 17.73 -32.49
N GLU A 142 1.84 16.75 -33.29
CA GLU A 142 1.47 15.35 -33.10
C GLU A 142 1.94 14.79 -31.75
N ALA A 143 3.17 15.13 -31.32
CA ALA A 143 3.68 14.73 -30.02
C ALA A 143 2.89 15.38 -28.86
N ASP A 144 2.49 16.64 -28.99
CA ASP A 144 1.67 17.33 -27.99
C ASP A 144 0.26 16.75 -27.91
N ASP A 145 -0.37 16.45 -29.06
CA ASP A 145 -1.69 15.81 -29.12
C ASP A 145 -1.66 14.43 -28.46
N LEU A 146 -0.68 13.59 -28.79
CA LEU A 146 -0.48 12.26 -28.17
C LEU A 146 -0.29 12.36 -26.65
N ARG A 147 0.46 13.37 -26.19
CA ARG A 147 0.66 13.62 -24.75
C ARG A 147 -0.63 14.06 -24.06
N ILE A 148 -1.44 14.89 -24.71
CA ILE A 148 -2.73 15.34 -24.18
C ILE A 148 -3.69 14.15 -24.09
N GLU A 149 -3.82 13.37 -25.16
CA GLU A 149 -4.65 12.17 -25.22
C GLU A 149 -4.28 11.17 -24.11
N ALA A 150 -3.00 10.84 -23.99
CA ALA A 150 -2.51 9.93 -22.94
C ALA A 150 -2.84 10.44 -21.52
N ARG A 151 -2.76 11.76 -21.29
CA ARG A 151 -3.10 12.36 -19.99
C ARG A 151 -4.60 12.29 -19.71
N VAL A 152 -5.44 12.51 -20.72
CA VAL A 152 -6.90 12.39 -20.61
C VAL A 152 -7.26 10.95 -20.28
N GLU A 153 -6.75 9.98 -21.04
CA GLU A 153 -7.00 8.56 -20.83
C GLU A 153 -6.56 8.10 -19.43
N VAL A 154 -5.37 8.49 -18.98
CA VAL A 154 -4.90 8.17 -17.62
C VAL A 154 -5.81 8.76 -16.56
N LYS A 155 -6.30 9.99 -16.76
CA LYS A 155 -7.22 10.65 -15.83
C LYS A 155 -8.57 9.94 -15.78
N GLU A 156 -9.10 9.54 -16.93
CA GLU A 156 -10.37 8.81 -17.06
C GLU A 156 -10.27 7.44 -16.38
N ARG A 157 -9.28 6.63 -16.75
CA ARG A 157 -9.04 5.31 -16.14
C ARG A 157 -8.84 5.40 -14.62
N ARG A 158 -8.12 6.42 -14.15
CA ARG A 158 -7.98 6.67 -12.70
C ARG A 158 -9.32 7.04 -12.07
N GLY A 159 -10.13 7.85 -12.74
CA GLY A 159 -11.48 8.22 -12.31
C GLY A 159 -12.39 6.99 -12.16
N GLU A 160 -12.40 6.13 -13.17
CA GLU A 160 -13.14 4.86 -13.17
C GLU A 160 -12.68 3.91 -12.05
N ALA A 161 -11.37 3.71 -11.90
CA ALA A 161 -10.82 2.87 -10.84
C ALA A 161 -11.19 3.39 -9.44
N LEU A 162 -11.14 4.70 -9.21
CA LEU A 162 -11.54 5.31 -7.94
C LEU A 162 -13.05 5.27 -7.72
N ALA A 163 -13.87 5.35 -8.77
CA ALA A 163 -15.31 5.17 -8.69
C ALA A 163 -15.66 3.73 -8.27
N ALA A 164 -15.07 2.73 -8.94
CA ALA A 164 -15.25 1.32 -8.60
C ALA A 164 -14.82 1.02 -7.16
N LEU A 165 -13.69 1.57 -6.70
CA LEU A 165 -13.24 1.42 -5.30
C LEU A 165 -14.24 2.02 -4.30
N ARG A 166 -14.80 3.20 -4.60
CA ARG A 166 -15.82 3.83 -3.74
C ARG A 166 -17.10 3.00 -3.68
N GLU A 167 -17.54 2.46 -4.81
CA GLU A 167 -18.71 1.59 -4.88
C GLU A 167 -18.51 0.32 -4.03
N VAL A 168 -17.35 -0.34 -4.16
CA VAL A 168 -17.01 -1.53 -3.34
C VAL A 168 -16.99 -1.20 -1.85
N ARG A 169 -16.41 -0.05 -1.46
CA ARG A 169 -16.45 0.41 -0.06
C ARG A 169 -17.87 0.60 0.44
N GLN A 170 -18.69 1.34 -0.32
CA GLN A 170 -20.08 1.58 0.04
C GLN A 170 -20.87 0.28 0.18
N ARG A 171 -20.69 -0.68 -0.74
CA ARG A 171 -21.31 -2.02 -0.65
C ARG A 171 -20.84 -2.78 0.59
N THR A 172 -19.55 -2.72 0.90
CA THR A 172 -18.97 -3.40 2.06
C THR A 172 -19.50 -2.79 3.36
N ASP A 173 -19.53 -1.47 3.47
CA ASP A 173 -20.08 -0.75 4.62
C ASP A 173 -21.57 -1.08 4.81
N GLY A 174 -22.33 -1.18 3.71
CA GLY A 174 -23.72 -1.63 3.73
C GLY A 174 -23.88 -3.05 4.28
N VAL A 175 -23.07 -4.00 3.81
CA VAL A 175 -23.09 -5.39 4.31
C VAL A 175 -22.67 -5.45 5.78
N LEU A 176 -21.67 -4.68 6.21
CA LEU A 176 -21.25 -4.63 7.61
C LEU A 176 -22.37 -4.08 8.50
N ALA A 177 -23.02 -2.99 8.10
CA ALA A 177 -24.14 -2.41 8.85
C ALA A 177 -25.33 -3.37 8.93
N GLU A 178 -25.63 -4.11 7.87
CA GLU A 178 -26.66 -5.15 7.89
C GLU A 178 -26.31 -6.28 8.86
N ARG A 179 -25.05 -6.75 8.85
CA ARG A 179 -24.58 -7.75 9.81
C ARG A 179 -24.65 -7.26 11.25
N GLU A 180 -24.24 -6.03 11.53
CA GLU A 180 -24.33 -5.43 12.87
C GLU A 180 -25.77 -5.39 13.35
N ARG A 181 -26.73 -5.05 12.49
CA ARG A 181 -28.17 -5.10 12.81
C ARG A 181 -28.63 -6.52 13.11
N GLU A 182 -28.31 -7.49 12.24
CA GLU A 182 -28.65 -8.91 12.48
C GLU A 182 -28.05 -9.46 13.79
N TYR A 183 -26.84 -9.03 14.17
CA TYR A 183 -26.25 -9.39 15.45
C TYR A 183 -26.99 -8.73 16.62
N ALA A 184 -27.29 -7.43 16.52
CA ALA A 184 -28.04 -6.71 17.54
C ALA A 184 -29.43 -7.33 17.76
N ASP A 185 -30.15 -7.64 16.67
CA ASP A 185 -31.47 -8.28 16.73
C ASP A 185 -31.38 -9.67 17.40
N ARG A 186 -30.36 -10.47 17.07
CA ARG A 186 -30.12 -11.76 17.72
C ARG A 186 -29.77 -11.64 19.21
N CYS A 187 -29.01 -10.62 19.60
CA CYS A 187 -28.74 -10.37 21.02
C CYS A 187 -30.04 -10.03 21.75
N VAL A 188 -30.87 -9.15 21.18
CA VAL A 188 -32.16 -8.79 21.78
C VAL A 188 -33.09 -10.01 21.90
N GLU A 189 -33.14 -10.88 20.89
CA GLU A 189 -33.89 -12.15 20.97
C GLU A 189 -33.34 -13.07 22.07
N MET A 190 -32.02 -13.24 22.15
CA MET A 190 -31.38 -14.04 23.21
C MET A 190 -31.66 -13.49 24.60
N ASP A 191 -31.60 -12.17 24.78
CA ASP A 191 -31.89 -11.51 26.05
C ASP A 191 -33.36 -11.73 26.46
N ARG A 192 -34.30 -11.69 25.49
CA ARG A 192 -35.71 -12.03 25.74
C ARG A 192 -35.86 -13.49 26.17
N GLU A 193 -35.27 -14.43 25.46
CA GLU A 193 -35.33 -15.85 25.82
C GLU A 193 -34.75 -16.12 27.22
N LEU A 194 -33.65 -15.43 27.58
CA LEU A 194 -33.04 -15.54 28.90
C LEU A 194 -33.94 -14.97 29.98
N ALA A 195 -34.51 -13.78 29.75
CA ALA A 195 -35.46 -13.16 30.69
C ALA A 195 -36.72 -14.02 30.89
N GLU A 196 -37.24 -14.64 29.84
CA GLU A 196 -38.37 -15.59 29.94
C GLU A 196 -38.00 -16.83 30.76
N ARG A 197 -36.82 -17.41 30.53
CA ARG A 197 -36.33 -18.56 31.31
C ARG A 197 -36.11 -18.19 32.78
N GLU A 198 -35.54 -17.02 33.05
CA GLU A 198 -35.33 -16.48 34.40
C GLU A 198 -36.68 -16.29 35.12
N ALA A 199 -37.65 -15.64 34.47
CA ALA A 199 -38.99 -15.47 35.04
C ALA A 199 -39.68 -16.81 35.36
N VAL A 200 -39.52 -17.83 34.51
CA VAL A 200 -40.04 -19.19 34.80
C VAL A 200 -39.34 -19.84 35.98
N LEU A 201 -38.01 -19.67 36.11
CA LEU A 201 -37.26 -20.19 37.25
C LEU A 201 -37.62 -19.48 38.54
N ASP A 202 -37.75 -18.15 38.51
CA ASP A 202 -38.16 -17.33 39.66
C ASP A 202 -39.56 -17.68 40.13
N ALA A 203 -40.51 -17.88 39.20
CA ALA A 203 -41.86 -18.33 39.54
C ALA A 203 -41.84 -19.70 40.26
N ARG A 204 -41.09 -20.67 39.71
CA ARG A 204 -40.93 -22.00 40.33
C ARG A 204 -40.22 -21.92 41.69
N HIS A 205 -39.24 -21.04 41.82
CA HIS A 205 -38.54 -20.82 43.08
C HIS A 205 -39.49 -20.22 44.12
N GLY A 206 -40.25 -19.18 43.76
CA GLY A 206 -41.27 -18.58 44.60
C GLY A 206 -42.32 -19.60 45.08
N GLU A 207 -42.84 -20.44 44.19
CA GLU A 207 -43.76 -21.53 44.57
C GLU A 207 -43.14 -22.52 45.57
N ARG A 208 -41.87 -22.86 45.39
CA ARG A 208 -41.14 -23.76 46.32
C ARG A 208 -40.90 -23.10 47.67
N VAL A 209 -40.56 -21.81 47.69
CA VAL A 209 -40.38 -21.03 48.92
C VAL A 209 -41.69 -20.95 49.68
N VAL A 210 -42.80 -20.56 49.04
CA VAL A 210 -44.13 -20.52 49.67
C VAL A 210 -44.52 -21.88 50.24
N ARG A 211 -44.27 -22.97 49.50
CA ARG A 211 -44.54 -24.33 49.99
C ARG A 211 -43.66 -24.69 51.20
N ALA A 212 -42.38 -24.35 51.17
CA ALA A 212 -41.46 -24.59 52.27
C ALA A 212 -41.83 -23.79 53.52
N GLU A 213 -42.20 -22.51 53.37
CA GLU A 213 -42.69 -21.66 54.45
C GLU A 213 -44.00 -22.18 55.04
N ALA A 214 -44.92 -22.68 54.22
CA ALA A 214 -46.16 -23.31 54.68
C ALA A 214 -45.87 -24.57 55.52
N VAL A 215 -44.98 -25.45 55.04
CA VAL A 215 -44.56 -26.65 55.79
C VAL A 215 -43.83 -26.26 57.08
N LEU A 216 -42.98 -25.24 57.07
CA LEU A 216 -42.30 -24.74 58.26
C LEU A 216 -43.29 -24.16 59.28
N SER A 217 -44.28 -23.39 58.82
CA SER A 217 -45.34 -22.83 59.66
C SER A 217 -46.20 -23.93 60.29
N GLU A 218 -46.57 -24.94 59.50
CA GLU A 218 -47.28 -26.11 60.01
C GLU A 218 -46.44 -26.88 61.03
N ALA A 219 -45.17 -27.16 60.73
CA ALA A 219 -44.25 -27.82 61.67
C ALA A 219 -44.10 -27.01 62.97
N THR A 220 -43.93 -25.69 62.87
CA THR A 220 -43.84 -24.80 64.04
C THR A 220 -45.11 -24.85 64.88
N ARG A 221 -46.30 -24.86 64.24
CA ARG A 221 -47.57 -25.03 64.94
C ARG A 221 -47.66 -26.39 65.62
N THR A 222 -47.27 -27.48 64.97
CA THR A 222 -47.28 -28.82 65.59
C THR A 222 -46.32 -28.92 66.78
N ILE A 223 -45.16 -28.25 66.71
CA ILE A 223 -44.23 -28.16 67.84
C ILE A 223 -44.87 -27.37 68.98
N ALA A 224 -45.48 -26.20 68.70
CA ALA A 224 -46.14 -25.41 69.73
C ALA A 224 -47.34 -26.14 70.37
N GLU A 225 -48.13 -26.87 69.58
CA GLU A 225 -49.23 -27.73 70.09
C GLU A 225 -48.69 -28.88 70.95
N ALA A 226 -47.58 -29.50 70.55
CA ALA A 226 -46.91 -30.55 71.34
C ALA A 226 -46.33 -29.99 72.65
N GLU A 227 -45.65 -28.85 72.62
CA GLU A 227 -45.15 -28.15 73.82
C GLU A 227 -46.29 -27.77 74.77
N GLU A 228 -47.43 -27.31 74.25
CA GLU A 228 -48.60 -27.00 75.07
C GLU A 228 -49.22 -28.27 75.67
N SER A 229 -49.31 -29.36 74.89
CA SER A 229 -49.78 -30.66 75.39
C SER A 229 -48.86 -31.21 76.48
N ASP A 230 -47.54 -31.15 76.28
CA ASP A 230 -46.54 -31.56 77.26
C ASP A 230 -46.64 -30.71 78.53
N ALA A 231 -46.80 -29.39 78.40
CA ALA A 231 -47.02 -28.48 79.53
C ALA A 231 -48.32 -28.80 80.29
N ARG A 232 -49.41 -29.12 79.58
CA ARG A 232 -50.68 -29.57 80.21
C ARG A 232 -50.52 -30.91 80.92
N MET A 233 -49.88 -31.89 80.28
CA MET A 233 -49.60 -33.19 80.89
C MET A 233 -48.73 -33.05 82.14
N GLN A 234 -47.73 -32.17 82.09
CA GLN A 234 -46.88 -31.84 83.24
C GLN A 234 -47.70 -31.16 84.36
N ALA A 235 -48.54 -30.19 84.04
CA ALA A 235 -49.41 -29.53 85.02
C ALA A 235 -50.43 -30.50 85.64
N ASP A 236 -51.03 -31.40 84.85
CA ASP A 236 -51.93 -32.45 85.33
C ASP A 236 -51.19 -33.46 86.21
N ALA A 237 -49.95 -33.83 85.86
CA ALA A 237 -49.11 -34.69 86.67
C ALA A 237 -48.73 -34.03 88.01
N GLU A 238 -48.40 -32.73 88.00
CA GLU A 238 -48.14 -31.94 89.20
C GLU A 238 -49.40 -31.79 90.07
N ALA A 239 -50.57 -31.57 89.48
CA ALA A 239 -51.85 -31.52 90.17
C ALA A 239 -52.19 -32.87 90.83
N ARG A 240 -52.05 -33.98 90.10
CA ARG A 240 -52.24 -35.34 90.64
C ARG A 240 -51.23 -35.67 91.73
N ALA A 241 -49.97 -35.25 91.59
CA ALA A 241 -48.96 -35.41 92.63
C ALA A 241 -49.34 -34.61 93.89
N ALA A 242 -49.82 -33.38 93.74
CA ALA A 242 -50.32 -32.58 94.86
C ALA A 242 -51.55 -33.20 95.52
N GLU A 243 -52.47 -33.76 94.74
CA GLU A 243 -53.67 -34.45 95.20
C GLU A 243 -53.32 -35.73 95.98
N LEU A 244 -52.40 -36.57 95.45
CA LEU A 244 -51.84 -37.73 96.16
C LEU A 244 -51.14 -37.35 97.46
N ILE A 245 -50.37 -36.25 97.47
CA ILE A 245 -49.74 -35.75 98.70
C ILE A 245 -50.81 -35.28 99.70
N ALA A 246 -51.88 -34.66 99.24
CA ALA A 246 -52.99 -34.24 100.10
C ALA A 246 -53.75 -35.46 100.66
N GLU A 247 -54.04 -36.48 99.85
CA GLU A 247 -54.63 -37.75 100.30
C GLU A 247 -53.72 -38.48 101.28
N ALA A 248 -52.41 -38.52 101.01
CA ALA A 248 -51.42 -39.09 101.92
C ALA A 248 -51.40 -38.35 103.26
N ARG A 249 -51.52 -37.01 103.26
CA ARG A 249 -51.66 -36.20 104.50
C ARG A 249 -52.98 -36.45 105.22
N VAL A 250 -54.09 -36.59 104.51
CA VAL A 250 -55.38 -36.96 105.12
C VAL A 250 -55.30 -38.34 105.76
N GLN A 251 -54.59 -39.27 105.12
CA GLN A 251 -54.40 -40.61 105.65
C GLN A 251 -53.39 -40.64 106.80
N GLU A 252 -52.35 -39.81 106.75
CA GLU A 252 -51.45 -39.53 107.87
C GLU A 252 -52.23 -38.97 109.06
N ASP A 253 -53.06 -37.94 108.87
CA ASP A 253 -53.94 -37.37 109.90
C ASP A 253 -54.93 -38.41 110.45
N ARG A 254 -55.42 -39.32 109.61
CA ARG A 254 -56.31 -40.42 110.02
C ARG A 254 -55.56 -41.44 110.87
N ILE A 255 -54.34 -41.79 110.48
CA ILE A 255 -53.45 -42.67 111.26
C ILE A 255 -53.08 -41.99 112.58
N ILE A 256 -52.80 -40.68 112.59
CA ILE A 256 -52.55 -39.89 113.82
C ILE A 256 -53.78 -39.93 114.73
N ARG A 257 -54.99 -39.69 114.21
CA ARG A 257 -56.23 -39.78 115.03
C ARG A 257 -56.52 -41.20 115.52
N ASP A 258 -56.27 -42.21 114.70
CA ASP A 258 -56.44 -43.61 115.07
C ASP A 258 -55.40 -44.04 116.12
N THR A 259 -54.15 -43.56 116.01
CA THR A 259 -53.10 -43.78 117.03
C THR A 259 -53.38 -42.99 118.30
N GLU A 260 -53.90 -41.77 118.23
CA GLU A 260 -54.39 -41.03 119.39
C GLU A 260 -55.58 -41.72 120.06
N ARG A 261 -56.50 -42.33 119.29
CA ARG A 261 -57.61 -43.14 119.84
C ARG A 261 -57.09 -44.37 120.55
N VAL A 262 -56.16 -45.10 119.93
CA VAL A 262 -55.50 -46.27 120.55
C VAL A 262 -54.73 -45.86 121.81
N LEU A 263 -54.06 -44.70 121.81
CA LEU A 263 -53.40 -44.16 123.00
C LEU A 263 -54.41 -43.75 124.09
N ARG A 264 -55.59 -43.24 123.74
CA ARG A 264 -56.70 -42.96 124.68
C ARG A 264 -57.28 -44.25 125.27
N GLU A 265 -57.53 -45.27 124.44
CA GLU A 265 -57.98 -46.59 124.89
C GLU A 265 -56.93 -47.28 125.78
N HIS A 266 -55.64 -47.12 125.49
CA HIS A 266 -54.55 -47.61 126.33
C HIS A 266 -54.41 -46.82 127.65
N ALA A 267 -54.71 -45.51 127.65
CA ALA A 267 -54.76 -44.70 128.87
C ALA A 267 -55.94 -45.12 129.78
N GLU A 268 -57.12 -45.40 129.21
CA GLU A 268 -58.28 -45.92 129.96
C GLU A 268 -58.04 -47.35 130.50
N GLN A 269 -57.30 -48.19 129.77
CA GLN A 269 -56.83 -49.49 130.28
C GLN A 269 -55.79 -49.35 131.39
N TRP A 270 -54.89 -48.36 131.31
CA TRP A 270 -53.92 -48.05 132.36
C TRP A 270 -54.59 -47.56 133.65
N ASP A 271 -55.59 -46.67 133.56
CA ASP A 271 -56.36 -46.22 134.72
C ASP A 271 -57.14 -47.38 135.38
N THR A 272 -57.65 -48.32 134.57
CA THR A 272 -58.35 -49.52 135.08
C THR A 272 -57.40 -50.49 135.77
N VAL A 273 -56.18 -50.68 135.25
CA VAL A 273 -55.13 -51.52 135.87
C VAL A 273 -54.55 -50.86 137.13
N GLN A 274 -54.41 -49.53 137.15
CA GLN A 274 -53.94 -48.78 138.33
C GLN A 274 -54.97 -48.81 139.47
N ALA A 275 -56.26 -48.73 139.16
CA ALA A 275 -57.34 -48.94 140.13
C ALA A 275 -57.35 -50.38 140.71
N HIS A 276 -57.01 -51.39 139.91
CA HIS A 276 -56.86 -52.78 140.37
C HIS A 276 -55.59 -52.98 141.23
N MET A 277 -54.48 -52.34 140.87
CA MET A 277 -53.23 -52.38 141.64
C MET A 277 -53.34 -51.65 142.98
N ASP A 278 -54.10 -50.57 143.09
CA ASP A 278 -54.33 -49.89 144.37
C ASP A 278 -55.28 -50.68 145.29
N HIS A 279 -56.23 -51.44 144.72
CA HIS A 279 -57.07 -52.37 145.48
C HIS A 279 -56.28 -53.59 146.00
N VAL A 280 -55.31 -54.10 145.22
CA VAL A 280 -54.39 -55.17 145.65
C VAL A 280 -53.36 -54.66 146.67
N ARG A 281 -52.87 -53.43 146.53
CA ARG A 281 -51.92 -52.81 147.47
C ARG A 281 -52.55 -52.53 148.84
N ASN A 282 -53.81 -52.10 148.88
CA ASN A 282 -54.55 -51.94 150.13
C ASN A 282 -54.97 -53.29 150.76
N SER A 283 -55.11 -54.36 149.97
CA SER A 283 -55.47 -55.70 150.48
C SER A 283 -54.27 -56.53 150.96
N LEU A 284 -53.06 -56.28 150.45
CA LEU A 284 -51.82 -56.93 150.90
C LEU A 284 -51.15 -56.24 152.10
N ALA A 285 -51.44 -54.95 152.36
CA ALA A 285 -50.97 -54.26 153.57
C ALA A 285 -51.72 -54.69 154.85
N ALA A 286 -52.85 -55.39 154.74
CA ALA A 286 -53.67 -55.84 155.87
C ALA A 286 -53.27 -57.22 156.46
N LEU A 287 -52.28 -57.92 155.90
CA LEU A 287 -51.88 -59.26 156.36
C LEU A 287 -50.41 -59.47 156.72
N THR A 288 -49.56 -58.44 156.64
CA THR A 288 -48.23 -58.47 157.27
C THR A 288 -47.81 -57.05 157.67
N GLY A 289 -47.96 -56.72 158.96
CA GLY A 289 -47.49 -55.45 159.50
C GLY A 289 -45.96 -55.34 159.49
N ARG A 290 -45.43 -54.34 158.77
CA ARG A 290 -44.38 -53.41 159.24
C ARG A 290 -44.27 -52.23 158.27
N ALA A 291 -44.49 -51.03 158.81
CA ALA A 291 -44.19 -49.74 158.21
C ALA A 291 -42.70 -49.36 158.46
N PRO A 292 -42.27 -48.11 158.21
CA PRO A 292 -41.98 -47.48 156.93
C PRO A 292 -40.51 -46.96 156.91
N THR A 293 -40.03 -46.46 155.78
CA THR A 293 -39.15 -45.29 155.76
C THR A 293 -39.39 -44.54 154.46
N GLU A 294 -39.44 -43.21 154.62
CA GLU A 294 -39.22 -42.13 153.64
C GLU A 294 -38.66 -42.52 152.27
#